data_AF-A0A4R2G432-F1
#
_entry.id   AF-A0A4R2G432-F1
#
_cell.length_a   1.000
_cell.length_b   1.000
_cell.length_c   1.000
_cell.angle_alpha   90.00
_cell.angle_beta   90.00
_cell.angle_gamma   90.00
#
_symmetry.space_group_name_H-M   'P 1'
#
loop_
_entity.id
_entity.type
_entity.pdbx_description
1 polymer ?
#
loop_
_entity_poly.entity_id
_entity_poly.type
_entity_poly.pdbx_seq_one_letter_code
_entity_poly.pdbx_strand_id
1 'polypeptide(L)'
;MKKTRFTESQIVKILKEYESGIDAQTICREHGIAKATFYNWRKKYSGMEASQLKRLKELEEENRKLKQMYADQSLDNLMLKDLLGKKF
;
A
#
# COMPACT_ATOMS: atom_id res chain seq x y z
N MET A 1 -4.92 -0.26 -8.44
CA MET A 1 -5.12 -1.16 -7.29
C MET A 1 -6.61 -1.44 -7.13
N LYS A 2 -7.03 -2.70 -6.91
CA LYS A 2 -8.43 -2.99 -6.56
C LYS A 2 -8.79 -2.14 -5.34
N LYS A 3 -9.89 -1.38 -5.39
CA LYS A 3 -10.39 -0.64 -4.23
C LYS A 3 -10.71 -1.65 -3.14
N THR A 4 -9.87 -1.70 -2.10
CA THR A 4 -10.15 -2.50 -0.91
C THR A 4 -11.23 -1.80 -0.10
N ARG A 5 -12.12 -2.59 0.52
CA ARG A 5 -13.18 -2.06 1.40
C ARG A 5 -12.63 -1.27 2.60
N PHE A 6 -11.41 -1.59 3.03
CA PHE A 6 -10.70 -0.94 4.12
C PHE A 6 -9.36 -0.36 3.64
N THR A 7 -9.06 0.85 4.10
CA THR A 7 -7.75 1.50 3.97
C THR A 7 -6.77 0.97 5.01
N GLU A 8 -5.45 1.07 4.79
CA GLU A 8 -4.48 0.61 5.80
C GLU A 8 -4.66 1.32 7.15
N SER A 9 -5.02 2.61 7.12
CA SER A 9 -5.30 3.38 8.34
C SER A 9 -6.51 2.87 9.10
N GLN A 10 -7.56 2.41 8.42
CA GLN A 10 -8.70 1.77 9.08
C GLN A 10 -8.29 0.42 9.66
N ILE A 11 -7.53 -0.37 8.90
CA ILE A 11 -7.02 -1.67 9.37
C ILE A 11 -6.22 -1.51 10.66
N VAL A 12 -5.32 -0.52 10.74
CA VAL A 12 -4.50 -0.32 11.95
C VAL A 12 -5.32 0.20 13.12
N LYS A 13 -6.35 1.04 12.89
CA LYS A 13 -7.29 1.42 13.96
C LYS A 13 -7.99 0.19 14.55
N ILE A 14 -8.47 -0.71 13.69
CA ILE A 14 -9.11 -1.98 14.07
C ILE A 14 -8.13 -2.88 14.86
N LEU A 15 -6.84 -2.91 14.48
CA LEU A 15 -5.84 -3.67 15.23
C LEU A 15 -5.53 -3.02 16.60
N LYS A 16 -5.57 -1.69 16.72
CA LYS A 16 -5.41 -1.00 18.01
C LYS A 16 -6.55 -1.27 18.98
N GLU A 17 -7.78 -1.47 18.49
CA GLU A 17 -8.91 -1.93 19.32
C GLU A 17 -8.59 -3.29 19.98
N TYR A 18 -7.98 -4.21 19.23
CA TYR A 18 -7.52 -5.48 19.78
C TYR A 18 -6.37 -5.31 20.79
N GLU A 19 -5.40 -4.45 20.49
CA GLU A 19 -4.29 -4.13 21.41
C GLU A 19 -4.79 -3.46 22.71
N SER A 20 -5.92 -2.75 22.66
CA SER A 20 -6.61 -2.20 23.84
C SER A 20 -7.38 -3.22 24.67
N GLY A 21 -7.41 -4.48 24.23
CA GLY A 21 -7.99 -5.62 24.97
C GLY A 21 -9.37 -6.09 24.46
N ILE A 22 -9.88 -5.55 23.36
CA ILE A 22 -11.15 -6.01 22.77
C ILE A 22 -10.94 -7.37 22.09
N ASP A 23 -11.86 -8.32 22.31
CA ASP A 23 -11.75 -9.65 21.72
C ASP A 23 -11.88 -9.63 20.19
N ALA A 24 -11.08 -10.47 19.52
CA ALA A 24 -11.04 -10.54 18.07
C ALA A 24 -12.39 -10.94 17.45
N GLN A 25 -13.23 -11.72 18.15
CA GLN A 25 -14.56 -12.08 17.65
C GLN A 25 -15.52 -10.89 17.66
N THR A 26 -15.45 -10.05 18.68
CA THR A 26 -16.24 -8.81 18.78
C THR A 26 -15.86 -7.86 17.66
N ILE A 27 -14.56 -7.62 17.48
CA ILE A 27 -14.03 -6.78 16.38
C ILE A 27 -14.49 -7.31 15.02
N CYS A 28 -14.40 -8.63 14.81
CA CYS A 28 -14.84 -9.24 13.55
C CYS A 28 -16.33 -9.02 13.27
N ARG A 29 -17.18 -9.07 14.30
CA ARG A 29 -18.62 -8.84 14.19
C ARG A 29 -18.93 -7.36 13.93
N GLU A 30 -18.33 -6.45 14.69
CA GLU A 30 -18.55 -5.00 14.57
C GLU A 30 -18.13 -4.45 13.22
N HIS A 31 -16.95 -4.85 12.73
CA HIS A 31 -16.42 -4.38 11.45
C HIS A 31 -16.88 -5.24 10.26
N GLY A 32 -17.64 -6.31 10.50
CA GLY A 32 -18.14 -7.21 9.46
C GLY A 32 -17.02 -7.88 8.65
N ILE A 33 -15.96 -8.33 9.34
CA ILE A 33 -14.79 -8.98 8.75
C ILE A 33 -14.69 -10.43 9.24
N ALA A 34 -14.14 -11.31 8.39
CA ALA A 34 -13.84 -12.68 8.80
C ALA A 34 -12.63 -12.72 9.75
N LYS A 35 -12.61 -13.67 10.70
CA LYS A 35 -11.46 -13.89 11.61
C LYS A 35 -10.14 -14.08 10.84
N ALA A 36 -10.17 -14.83 9.73
CA ALA A 36 -9.00 -15.02 8.89
C ALA A 36 -8.44 -13.69 8.34
N THR A 37 -9.32 -12.78 7.93
CA THR A 37 -8.93 -11.44 7.46
C THR A 37 -8.27 -10.64 8.57
N PHE A 38 -8.86 -10.65 9.78
CA PHE A 38 -8.30 -9.98 10.93
C PHE A 38 -6.87 -10.46 11.26
N TYR A 39 -6.64 -11.78 11.32
CA TYR A 39 -5.30 -12.30 11.61
C TYR A 39 -4.29 -12.06 10.48
N ASN A 40 -4.73 -12.06 9.21
CA ASN A 40 -3.88 -11.65 8.09
C ASN A 40 -3.45 -10.18 8.21
N TRP A 41 -4.37 -9.31 8.59
CA TRP A 41 -4.05 -7.92 8.88
C TRP A 41 -3.10 -7.79 10.06
N ARG A 42 -3.36 -8.50 11.16
CA ARG A 42 -2.47 -8.51 12.31
C ARG A 42 -1.06 -8.94 11.92
N LYS A 43 -0.90 -10.03 11.14
CA LYS A 43 0.41 -10.47 10.65
C LYS A 43 1.13 -9.40 9.81
N LYS A 44 0.38 -8.62 9.01
CA LYS A 44 0.95 -7.63 8.10
C LYS A 44 1.23 -6.27 8.76
N TYR A 45 0.42 -5.88 9.74
CA TYR A 45 0.38 -4.51 10.27
C TYR A 45 0.56 -4.43 11.79
N SER A 46 0.69 -5.55 12.54
CA SER A 46 0.98 -5.50 13.99
C SER A 46 2.25 -4.71 14.27
N GLY A 47 2.22 -3.90 15.33
CA GLY A 47 3.39 -3.10 15.73
C GLY A 47 3.77 -1.98 14.77
N MET A 48 2.97 -1.70 13.74
CA MET A 48 3.13 -0.50 12.93
C MET A 48 2.48 0.70 13.60
N GLU A 49 3.27 1.73 13.88
CA GLU A 49 2.75 3.01 14.36
C GLU A 49 2.12 3.84 13.24
N ALA A 50 1.25 4.78 13.62
CA ALA A 50 0.59 5.68 12.68
C ALA A 50 1.59 6.50 11.82
N SER A 51 2.76 6.83 12.39
CA SER A 51 3.88 7.48 11.69
C SER A 51 4.51 6.58 10.63
N GLN A 52 4.64 5.27 10.89
CA GLN A 52 5.17 4.29 9.95
C GLN A 52 4.21 4.07 8.77
N LEU A 53 2.89 4.07 9.01
CA LEU A 53 1.89 4.03 7.93
C LEU A 53 1.92 5.28 7.05
N LYS A 54 2.06 6.46 7.65
CA LYS A 54 2.19 7.71 6.90
C LYS A 54 3.43 7.65 6.01
N ARG A 55 4.56 7.23 6.58
CA ARG A 55 5.82 7.07 5.83
C ARG A 55 5.70 6.04 4.72
N LEU A 56 5.02 4.92 4.96
CA LEU A 56 4.77 3.88 3.94
C LEU A 56 4.01 4.47 2.75
N LYS A 57 2.92 5.22 2.99
CA LYS A 57 2.13 5.85 1.92
C LYS A 57 2.92 6.87 1.12
N GLU A 58 3.72 7.70 1.80
CA GLU A 58 4.60 8.66 1.14
C GLU A 58 5.61 7.96 0.23
N LEU A 59 6.23 6.89 0.72
CA LEU A 59 7.19 6.09 -0.06
C LEU A 59 6.51 5.38 -1.25
N GLU A 60 5.30 4.85 -1.09
CA GLU A 60 4.55 4.23 -2.18
C GLU A 60 4.19 5.25 -3.28
N GLU A 61 3.78 6.45 -2.89
CA GLU A 61 3.48 7.55 -3.81
C GLU A 61 4.72 8.02 -4.56
N GLU A 62 5.83 8.21 -3.85
CA GLU A 62 7.12 8.59 -4.44
C GLU A 62 7.63 7.51 -5.41
N ASN A 63 7.54 6.23 -5.02
CA ASN A 63 7.91 5.11 -5.90
C ASN A 63 7.07 5.08 -7.17
N ARG A 64 5.76 5.36 -7.07
CA ARG A 64 4.89 5.46 -8.25
C ARG A 64 5.34 6.57 -9.19
N LYS A 65 5.65 7.76 -8.65
CA LYS A 65 6.14 8.90 -9.45
C LYS A 65 7.47 8.59 -10.11
N LEU A 66 8.42 8.01 -9.37
CA LEU A 66 9.73 7.62 -9.90
C LEU A 66 9.60 6.61 -11.04
N LYS A 67 8.71 5.61 -10.90
CA LYS A 67 8.43 4.64 -11.96
C LYS A 67 7.85 5.29 -13.22
N GLN A 68 6.94 6.25 -13.07
CA GLN A 68 6.39 7.00 -14.19
C GLN A 68 7.48 7.79 -14.91
N MET A 69 8.26 8.59 -14.17
CA MET A 69 9.35 9.38 -14.74
C MET A 69 10.37 8.51 -15.47
N TYR A 70 10.73 7.37 -14.88
CA TYR A 70 11.65 6.43 -15.52
C TYR A 70 11.09 5.84 -16.82
N ALA A 71 9.80 5.49 -16.85
CA ALA A 71 9.14 5.00 -18.04
C ALA A 71 9.13 6.05 -19.16
N ASP A 72 8.79 7.30 -18.83
CA ASP A 72 8.78 8.43 -19.76
C ASP A 72 10.19 8.66 -20.32
N GLN A 73 11.21 8.77 -19.46
CA GLN A 73 12.60 8.93 -19.88
C GLN A 73 13.13 7.76 -20.71
N SER A 74 12.71 6.53 -20.40
CA SER A 74 13.09 5.34 -21.16
C SER A 74 12.49 5.36 -22.56
N LEU A 75 11.23 5.80 -22.68
CA LEU A 75 10.55 5.96 -23.96
C LEU A 75 11.23 7.03 -24.82
N ASP A 76 11.55 8.18 -24.24
CA ASP A 76 12.28 9.26 -24.93
C ASP A 76 13.66 8.76 -25.40
N ASN A 77 14.39 8.03 -24.56
CA ASN A 77 15.68 7.44 -24.94
C ASN A 77 15.56 6.46 -26.11
N LEU A 78 14.52 5.63 -26.12
CA LEU A 78 14.26 4.70 -27.22
C LEU A 78 13.98 5.45 -28.52
N MET A 79 13.14 6.50 -28.48
CA MET A 79 12.86 7.34 -29.66
C MET A 79 14.13 8.02 -30.18
N LEU A 80 14.95 8.59 -29.30
CA LEU A 80 16.21 9.23 -29.69
C LEU A 80 17.17 8.23 -30.35
N LYS A 81 17.28 7.01 -29.82
CA LYS A 81 18.11 5.96 -30.41
C LYS A 81 17.58 5.50 -31.77
N ASP A 82 16.26 5.37 -31.95
CA ASP A 82 15.67 5.01 -33.25
C ASP A 82 15.93 6.09 -34.32
N LEU A 83 15.78 7.37 -33.95
CA LEU A 83 16.08 8.49 -34.85
C LEU A 83 17.56 8.57 -35.23
N LEU A 84 18.47 8.31 -34.29
CA LEU A 84 19.92 8.26 -34.57
C LEU A 84 20.31 7.03 -35.38
N GLY A 85 19.64 5.89 -35.17
CA GLY A 85 19.86 4.65 -35.92
C GLY A 85 19.39 4.71 -37.37
N LYS A 86 18.33 5.49 -37.67
CA LYS A 86 17.81 5.70 -39.03
C LYS A 86 18.66 6.64 -39.90
N LYS A 87 19.69 7.28 -39.35
CA LYS A 87 20.53 8.26 -40.07
C LYS A 87 21.70 7.66 -40.87
N PHE A 88 21.74 6.34 -41.04
CA PHE A 88 22.76 5.63 -41.83
C PHE A 88 22.13 4.52 -42.65
#